data_AF-A0A0G1KWA6-F1
#
_entry.id   AF-A0A0G1KWA6-F1
#
_cell.length_a   1.000
_cell.length_b   1.000
_cell.length_c   1.000
_cell.angle_alpha   90.00
_cell.angle_beta   90.00
_cell.angle_gamma   90.00
#
_symmetry.space_group_name_H-M   'P 1'
#
loop_
_entity.id
_entity.type
_entity.pdbx_description
1 polymer ?
#
loop_
_entity_poly.entity_id
_entity_poly.type
_entity_poly.pdbx_seq_one_letter_code
_entity_poly.pdbx_strand_id
1 'polypeptide(L)'
;MEEGAVIKNDMEKAPRTGDWRYMHPEVDASKCIGCSTCVPFCPDACIEMRKRTAEETEKTPENFKEKEIVDFDYDFCKGCGVCASVCPVKAITMRK
;
A
#
# COMPACT_ATOMS: atom_id res chain seq x y z
N MET A 1 22.35 -36.21 10.15
CA MET A 1 21.46 -35.13 9.69
C MET A 1 22.25 -34.38 8.64
N GLU A 2 21.92 -34.58 7.36
CA GLU A 2 22.55 -33.80 6.29
C GLU A 2 22.18 -32.33 6.54
N GLU A 3 23.19 -31.48 6.61
CA GLU A 3 23.02 -30.03 6.75
C GLU A 3 22.14 -29.56 5.59
N GLY A 4 20.89 -29.20 5.90
CA GLY A 4 19.96 -28.70 4.90
C GLY A 4 20.59 -27.55 4.14
N ALA A 5 20.40 -27.52 2.82
CA ALA A 5 20.91 -26.45 1.99
C ALA A 5 20.30 -25.11 2.42
N VAL A 6 21.05 -24.32 3.20
CA VAL A 6 20.69 -22.94 3.49
C VAL A 6 21.03 -22.12 2.25
N ILE A 7 19.99 -21.73 1.50
CA ILE A 7 20.14 -20.76 0.42
C ILE A 7 20.54 -19.42 1.07
N LYS A 8 21.80 -19.02 0.89
CA LYS A 8 22.30 -17.72 1.32
C LYS A 8 21.81 -16.66 0.34
N ASN A 9 20.60 -16.14 0.58
CA ASN A 9 20.08 -15.01 -0.18
C ASN A 9 20.83 -13.74 0.20
N ASP A 10 21.38 -13.05 -0.80
CA ASP A 10 21.97 -11.72 -0.63
C ASP A 10 20.85 -10.68 -0.68
N MET A 11 20.54 -10.09 0.47
CA MET A 11 19.46 -9.11 0.59
C MET A 11 19.75 -7.80 -0.16
N GLU A 12 21.02 -7.47 -0.42
CA GLU A 12 21.41 -6.28 -1.19
C GLU A 12 21.18 -6.46 -2.70
N LYS A 13 21.20 -7.72 -3.17
CA LYS A 13 20.93 -8.08 -4.57
C LYS A 13 19.51 -8.59 -4.79
N ALA A 14 18.68 -8.61 -3.76
CA ALA A 14 17.30 -9.07 -3.88
C ALA A 14 16.55 -8.16 -4.87
N PRO A 15 15.81 -8.73 -5.84
CA PRO A 15 15.05 -7.92 -6.78
C PRO A 15 13.95 -7.14 -6.05
N ARG A 16 13.69 -5.92 -6.51
CA ARG A 16 12.53 -5.13 -6.12
C ARG A 16 11.27 -5.87 -6.58
N THR A 17 10.45 -6.32 -5.64
CA THR A 17 9.27 -7.14 -5.95
C THR A 17 8.15 -6.36 -6.64
N GLY A 18 8.29 -5.04 -6.73
CA GLY A 18 7.35 -4.17 -7.41
C GLY A 18 7.24 -4.43 -8.91
N ASP A 19 8.31 -4.88 -9.56
CA ASP A 19 8.30 -5.18 -10.99
C ASP A 19 7.40 -6.38 -11.35
N TRP A 20 6.92 -7.13 -10.35
CA TRP A 20 6.05 -8.28 -10.55
C TRP A 20 4.58 -7.89 -10.76
N ARG A 21 4.24 -6.61 -10.55
CA ARG A 21 2.88 -6.10 -10.65
C ARG A 21 2.34 -6.20 -12.06
N TYR A 22 1.12 -6.72 -12.18
CA TYR A 22 0.25 -6.48 -13.35
C TYR A 22 -0.63 -5.22 -13.18
N MET A 23 -0.93 -4.87 -11.92
CA MET A 23 -1.73 -3.71 -11.53
C MET A 23 -1.17 -3.10 -10.25
N HIS A 24 -1.45 -1.83 -10.00
CA HIS A 24 -1.09 -1.13 -8.77
C HIS A 24 -2.31 -0.48 -8.11
N PRO A 25 -2.32 -0.34 -6.77
CA PRO A 25 -3.37 0.40 -6.08
C PRO A 25 -3.21 1.91 -6.31
N GLU A 26 -4.32 2.63 -6.37
CA GLU A 26 -4.40 4.08 -6.30
C GLU A 26 -5.45 4.48 -5.26
N VAL A 27 -5.17 5.49 -4.45
CA VAL A 27 -6.11 6.01 -3.45
C VAL A 27 -6.89 7.22 -3.98
N ASP A 28 -8.21 7.17 -3.80
CA ASP A 28 -9.13 8.30 -3.97
C ASP A 28 -9.17 9.12 -2.66
N ALA A 29 -8.51 10.27 -2.68
CA ALA A 29 -8.41 11.17 -1.53
C ALA A 29 -9.78 11.63 -1.00
N SER A 30 -10.79 11.75 -1.87
CA SER A 30 -12.14 12.19 -1.50
C SER A 30 -12.91 11.15 -0.66
N LYS A 31 -12.49 9.88 -0.73
CA LYS A 31 -13.13 8.77 -0.02
C LYS A 31 -12.30 8.25 1.14
N CYS A 32 -10.98 8.36 1.08
CA CYS A 32 -10.12 7.84 2.14
C CYS A 32 -10.41 8.57 3.46
N ILE A 33 -10.75 7.81 4.51
CA ILE A 33 -11.05 8.34 5.84
C ILE A 33 -9.87 8.24 6.83
N GLY A 34 -8.70 7.77 6.37
CA GLY A 34 -7.51 7.63 7.22
C GLY A 34 -7.65 6.63 8.37
N CYS A 35 -8.40 5.53 8.14
CA CYS A 35 -8.64 4.50 9.17
C CYS A 35 -7.50 3.47 9.33
N SER A 36 -6.49 3.53 8.45
CA SER A 36 -5.33 2.63 8.44
C SER A 36 -5.63 1.13 8.32
N THR A 37 -6.87 0.72 8.03
CA THR A 37 -7.24 -0.70 7.90
C THR A 37 -6.43 -1.43 6.83
N CYS A 38 -6.03 -0.78 5.74
CA CYS A 38 -5.24 -1.43 4.69
C CYS A 38 -3.82 -1.81 5.13
N VAL A 39 -3.24 -1.10 6.10
CA VAL A 39 -1.85 -1.27 6.55
C VAL A 39 -1.60 -2.69 7.09
N PRO A 40 -2.29 -3.17 8.14
CA PRO A 40 -2.03 -4.51 8.69
C PRO A 40 -2.43 -5.65 7.76
N PHE A 41 -3.25 -5.38 6.73
CA PHE A 41 -3.65 -6.39 5.74
C PHE A 41 -2.70 -6.47 4.54
N CYS A 42 -1.72 -5.58 4.43
CA CYS A 42 -0.71 -5.70 3.38
C CYS A 42 0.20 -6.91 3.68
N PRO A 43 0.21 -7.96 2.85
CA PRO A 43 1.04 -9.13 3.11
C PRO A 43 2.54 -8.85 2.97
N ASP A 44 2.91 -7.78 2.26
CA ASP A 44 4.29 -7.39 1.98
C ASP A 44 4.72 -6.12 2.75
N ALA A 45 3.86 -5.60 3.64
CA ALA A 45 4.12 -4.39 4.44
C ALA A 45 4.50 -3.12 3.62
N CYS A 46 4.00 -2.99 2.39
CA CYS A 46 4.29 -1.88 1.47
C CYS A 46 3.35 -0.67 1.62
N ILE A 47 2.73 -0.47 2.79
CA ILE A 47 1.71 0.55 3.00
C ILE A 47 2.03 1.35 4.25
N GLU A 48 2.10 2.66 4.12
CA GLU A 48 2.26 3.60 5.25
C GLU A 48 1.17 4.67 5.25
N MET A 49 1.10 5.42 6.35
CA MET A 49 0.22 6.58 6.47
C MET A 49 1.07 7.84 6.40
N ARG A 50 0.65 8.80 5.59
CA ARG A 50 1.31 10.09 5.45
C ARG A 50 0.33 11.24 5.58
N LYS A 51 0.86 12.45 5.77
CA LYS A 51 0.06 13.67 5.70
C LYS A 51 -0.50 13.84 4.29
N ARG A 52 -1.73 14.35 4.22
CA ARG A 52 -2.35 14.75 2.96
C ARG A 52 -1.60 15.94 2.37
N THR A 53 -1.53 15.99 1.04
CA THR A 53 -1.14 17.20 0.32
C THR A 53 -2.26 18.25 0.40
N ALA A 54 -1.98 19.50 0.04
CA ALA A 54 -2.99 20.55 -0.03
C ALA A 54 -4.15 20.15 -0.98
N GLU A 55 -3.82 19.61 -2.16
CA GLU A 55 -4.80 19.17 -3.15
C GLU A 55 -5.67 18.01 -2.64
N GLU A 56 -5.08 17.04 -1.94
CA GLU A 56 -5.84 15.95 -1.34
C GLU A 56 -6.77 16.47 -0.25
N THR A 57 -6.30 17.41 0.56
CA THR A 57 -7.05 18.03 1.67
C THR A 57 -8.27 18.80 1.15
N GLU A 58 -8.14 19.53 0.05
CA GLU A 58 -9.26 20.23 -0.59
C GLU A 58 -10.38 19.27 -1.03
N LYS A 59 -10.02 18.09 -1.53
CA LYS A 59 -10.97 17.06 -1.98
C LYS A 59 -11.57 16.24 -0.83
N THR A 60 -11.01 16.36 0.37
CA THR A 60 -11.38 15.53 1.52
C THR A 60 -12.58 16.13 2.28
N PRO A 61 -13.56 15.32 2.70
CA PRO A 61 -14.65 15.81 3.56
C PRO A 61 -14.11 16.41 4.86
N GLU A 62 -14.74 17.47 5.37
CA GLU A 62 -14.25 18.25 6.54
C GLU A 62 -13.86 17.37 7.74
N ASN A 63 -14.67 16.35 8.03
CA ASN A 63 -14.45 15.44 9.16
C ASN A 63 -13.15 14.63 9.09
N PHE A 64 -12.50 14.56 7.92
CA PHE A 64 -11.31 13.73 7.67
C PHE A 64 -10.10 14.53 7.16
N LYS A 65 -10.18 15.87 7.07
CA LYS A 65 -9.07 16.69 6.53
C LYS A 65 -7.79 16.60 7.35
N GLU A 66 -7.90 16.50 8.68
CA GLU A 66 -6.75 16.35 9.57
C GLU A 66 -6.21 14.92 9.64
N LYS A 67 -6.90 13.94 9.01
CA LYS A 67 -6.47 12.54 9.00
C LYS A 67 -5.44 12.29 7.92
N GLU A 68 -4.51 11.40 8.23
CA GLU A 68 -3.54 10.89 7.27
C GLU A 68 -4.20 10.13 6.11
N ILE A 69 -3.47 10.00 5.02
CA ILE A 69 -3.84 9.23 3.84
C ILE A 69 -2.83 8.11 3.63
N VAL A 70 -3.30 7.04 3.01
CA VAL A 70 -2.45 5.90 2.67
C VAL A 70 -1.43 6.27 1.60
N ASP A 71 -0.21 5.79 1.75
CA ASP A 71 0.84 5.80 0.73
C ASP A 71 1.32 4.38 0.44
N PHE A 72 1.79 4.15 -0.79
CA PHE A 72 2.19 2.83 -1.27
C PHE A 72 3.65 2.83 -1.69
N ASP A 73 4.42 1.90 -1.12
CA ASP A 73 5.76 1.61 -1.61
C ASP A 73 5.68 0.77 -2.90
N TYR A 74 5.79 1.45 -4.04
CA TYR A 74 5.81 0.80 -5.34
C TYR A 74 7.17 0.16 -5.67
N ASP A 75 8.22 0.24 -4.87
CA ASP A 75 9.39 -0.60 -5.11
C ASP A 75 9.12 -2.06 -4.72
N PHE A 76 8.22 -2.32 -3.76
CA PHE A 76 7.97 -3.68 -3.26
C PHE A 76 6.53 -4.18 -3.40
N CYS A 77 5.53 -3.29 -3.53
CA CYS A 77 4.12 -3.67 -3.63
C CYS A 77 3.89 -4.66 -4.79
N LYS A 78 3.33 -5.85 -4.54
CA LYS A 78 3.07 -6.84 -5.60
C LYS A 78 1.75 -6.64 -6.35
N GLY A 79 0.94 -5.64 -5.97
CA GLY A 79 -0.32 -5.36 -6.65
C GLY A 79 -1.42 -6.40 -6.40
N CYS A 80 -1.37 -7.10 -5.25
CA CYS A 80 -2.29 -8.20 -4.94
C CYS A 80 -3.76 -7.76 -4.74
N GLY A 81 -4.02 -6.47 -4.51
CA GLY A 81 -5.37 -5.92 -4.37
C GLY A 81 -6.06 -6.15 -3.01
N VAL A 82 -5.37 -6.75 -2.03
CA VAL A 82 -5.93 -6.97 -0.69
C VAL A 82 -6.36 -5.65 -0.04
N CYS A 83 -5.55 -4.60 -0.15
CA CYS A 83 -5.86 -3.26 0.38
C CYS A 83 -7.16 -2.68 -0.19
N ALA A 84 -7.43 -2.87 -1.49
CA ALA A 84 -8.67 -2.46 -2.14
C ALA A 84 -9.87 -3.29 -1.66
N SER A 85 -9.68 -4.59 -1.47
CA SER A 85 -10.72 -5.50 -0.97
C SER A 85 -11.17 -5.13 0.45
N VAL A 86 -10.22 -4.92 1.37
CA VAL A 86 -10.51 -4.65 2.79
C VAL A 86 -10.89 -3.21 3.10
N CYS A 87 -10.70 -2.27 2.15
CA CYS A 87 -11.04 -0.87 2.37
C CYS A 87 -12.56 -0.73 2.63
N PRO A 88 -12.98 -0.25 3.82
CA PRO A 88 -14.40 -0.19 4.19
C PRO A 88 -15.19 0.81 3.35
N VAL A 89 -14.50 1.86 2.87
CA VAL A 89 -15.09 2.96 2.08
C VAL A 89 -14.75 2.88 0.59
N LYS A 90 -14.12 1.77 0.15
CA LYS A 90 -13.72 1.53 -1.24
C LYS A 90 -12.97 2.71 -1.88
N ALA A 91 -12.06 3.30 -1.09
CA ALA A 91 -11.21 4.41 -1.51
C ALA A 91 -10.02 3.98 -2.38
N ILE A 92 -9.71 2.68 -2.47
CA ILE A 92 -8.54 2.18 -3.22
C ILE A 92 -9.04 1.44 -4.47
N THR A 93 -8.51 1.81 -5.63
CA THR A 93 -8.81 1.17 -6.93
C THR A 93 -7.55 0.57 -7.52
N MET A 94 -7.65 -0.58 -8.19
CA MET A 94 -6.52 -1.18 -8.91
C MET A 94 -6.46 -0.66 -10.35
N ARG A 95 -5.31 -0.14 -10.77
CA ARG A 95 -5.01 0.35 -12.13
C ARG A 95 -3.91 -0.47 -12.79
N LYS A 96 -3.88 -0.48 -14.13
CA LYS A 96 -2.82 -1.14 -14.91
C LYS A 96 -1.66 -0.19 -15.11
#